data_AF-A0A0F9TTN7-F1
#
_entry.id   AF-A0A0F9TTN7-F1
#
_cell.length_a   1.000
_cell.length_b   1.000
_cell.length_c   1.000
_cell.angle_alpha   90.00
_cell.angle_beta   90.00
_cell.angle_gamma   90.00
#
_symmetry.space_group_name_H-M   'P 1'
#
loop_
_entity.id
_entity.type
_entity.pdbx_description
1 polymer ?
#
loop_
_entity_poly.entity_id
_entity_poly.type
_entity_poly.pdbx_seq_one_letter_code
_entity_poly.pdbx_strand_id
1 'polypeptide(L)' 'MSRKLLPYTVVGFYIDSREQDTYVAWVQAPTVEHAIEAALREDSAREGAFVVAVFEGHVIDKAESENRV' A
#
# COMPACT_ATOMS: atom_id res chain seq x y z
N MET A 1 19.78 -5.55 17.89
CA MET A 1 18.50 -4.86 18.19
C MET A 1 17.57 -5.10 17.02
N SER A 2 16.40 -5.71 17.24
CA SER A 2 15.39 -5.85 16.18
C SER A 2 14.84 -4.46 15.84
N ARG A 3 14.89 -4.04 14.58
CA ARG A 3 14.32 -2.75 14.18
C ARG A 3 12.80 -2.85 14.30
N LYS A 4 12.20 -1.89 15.01
CA LYS A 4 10.74 -1.76 15.12
C LYS A 4 10.15 -1.59 13.72
N LEU A 5 9.16 -2.42 13.37
CA LEU A 5 8.37 -2.23 12.16
C LEU A 5 7.26 -1.21 12.43
N LEU A 6 7.02 -0.34 11.46
CA LEU A 6 5.97 0.66 11.45
C LEU A 6 4.96 0.32 10.33
N PRO A 7 3.68 0.62 10.54
CA PRO A 7 2.66 0.44 9.51
C PRO A 7 2.82 1.50 8.40
N TYR A 8 2.62 1.10 7.15
CA TYR A 8 2.61 2.01 6.00
C TYR A 8 1.46 1.67 5.05
N THR A 9 0.87 2.71 4.48
CA THR A 9 -0.04 2.64 3.34
C THR A 9 0.70 3.10 2.10
N VAL A 10 0.81 2.23 1.09
CA VAL A 10 1.45 2.50 -0.20
C VAL A 10 0.36 2.56 -1.27
N VAL A 11 0.29 3.68 -1.99
CA VAL A 11 -0.65 3.89 -3.08
C VAL A 11 0.12 3.97 -4.39
N GLY A 12 -0.34 3.26 -5.40
CA GLY A 12 0.27 3.30 -6.73
C GLY A 12 -0.73 2.96 -7.82
N PHE A 13 -0.23 2.87 -9.04
CA PHE A 13 -1.01 2.47 -10.21
C PHE A 13 -0.20 1.62 -11.19
N TYR A 14 -0.88 0.85 -12.02
CA TYR A 14 -0.27 0.05 -13.08
C TYR A 14 -0.30 0.84 -14.40
N ILE A 15 0.83 0.95 -15.10
CA ILE A 15 0.90 1.66 -16.40
C ILE A 15 0.34 0.81 -17.53
N ASP A 16 0.58 -0.50 -17.48
CA ASP A 16 0.37 -1.40 -18.63
C ASP A 16 -1.04 -2.02 -18.67
N SER A 17 -1.84 -1.78 -17.63
CA SER A 17 -3.26 -2.15 -17.66
C SER A 17 -4.01 -1.13 -18.52
N ARG A 18 -4.79 -1.63 -19.48
CA ARG A 18 -5.64 -0.80 -20.37
C ARG A 18 -6.64 0.08 -19.59
N GLU A 19 -6.85 -0.25 -18.33
CA GLU A 19 -7.56 0.49 -17.31
C GLU A 19 -6.48 0.90 -16.30
N GLN A 20 -6.18 2.19 -16.13
CA GLN A 20 -5.14 2.67 -15.22
C GLN A 20 -5.53 2.36 -13.76
N ASP A 21 -5.34 1.12 -13.35
CA ASP A 21 -5.83 0.61 -12.08
C ASP A 21 -4.93 1.10 -10.96
N THR A 22 -5.56 1.68 -9.94
CA THR A 22 -4.90 2.08 -8.71
C THR A 22 -4.89 0.93 -7.72
N TYR A 23 -3.79 0.75 -7.01
CA TYR A 23 -3.72 -0.18 -5.88
C TYR A 23 -3.39 0.55 -4.58
N VAL A 24 -3.83 -0.06 -3.49
CA VAL A 24 -3.46 0.32 -2.12
C VAL A 24 -2.91 -0.93 -1.44
N ALA A 25 -1.70 -0.83 -0.91
CA ALA A 25 -1.05 -1.89 -0.15
C ALA A 25 -0.80 -1.42 1.29
N TRP A 26 -1.04 -2.32 2.24
CA TRP A 26 -0.79 -2.09 3.66
C TRP A 26 0.33 -3.01 4.12
N VAL A 27 1.46 -2.44 4.52
CA VAL A 27 2.68 -3.18 4.82
C VAL A 27 3.28 -2.74 6.15
N GLN A 28 4.06 -3.63 6.76
CA GLN A 28 4.89 -3.30 7.92
C GLN A 28 6.35 -3.26 7.51
N ALA A 29 7.02 -2.13 7.76
CA ALA A 29 8.40 -1.92 7.35
C ALA A 29 9.18 -1.06 8.34
N PRO A 30 10.52 -1.14 8.39
CA PRO A 30 11.32 -0.29 9.27
C PRO A 30 11.47 1.15 8.75
N THR A 31 11.28 1.37 7.44
CA THR A 31 11.33 2.69 6.79
C THR A 31 10.38 2.73 5.60
N VAL A 32 10.17 3.93 5.04
CA VAL A 32 9.37 4.16 3.83
C VAL A 32 9.90 3.38 2.63
N GLU A 33 11.23 3.34 2.42
CA GLU A 33 11.85 2.63 1.30
C GLU A 33 11.56 1.13 1.37
N HIS A 34 11.67 0.55 2.58
CA HIS A 34 11.36 -0.85 2.80
C HIS A 34 9.85 -1.14 2.63
N ALA A 35 8.99 -0.16 2.91
CA ALA A 35 7.55 -0.28 2.66
C ALA A 35 7.25 -0.36 1.16
N ILE A 36 7.92 0.49 0.36
CA ILE A 36 7.82 0.45 -1.11
C ILE A 36 8.27 -0.91 -1.63
N GLU A 37 9.43 -1.40 -1.20
CA GLU A 37 9.93 -2.71 -1.61
C GLU A 37 8.98 -3.84 -1.23
N ALA A 38 8.43 -3.81 -0.01
CA ALA A 38 7.48 -4.81 0.45
C ALA A 38 6.18 -4.79 -0.39
N ALA A 39 5.65 -3.59 -0.67
CA ALA A 39 4.46 -3.43 -1.49
C ALA A 39 4.68 -3.93 -2.93
N LEU A 40 5.83 -3.70 -3.52
CA LEU A 40 6.13 -4.18 -4.88
C LEU A 40 6.37 -5.70 -4.95
N ARG A 41 6.77 -6.35 -3.85
CA ARG A 41 7.01 -7.81 -3.81
C ARG A 41 5.75 -8.66 -3.58
N GLU A 42 4.71 -8.09 -3.00
CA GLU A 42 3.51 -8.83 -2.58
C GLU A 42 2.68 -9.35 -3.76
N ASP A 43 2.78 -8.71 -4.92
CA ASP A 43 2.02 -9.07 -6.12
C ASP A 43 2.92 -8.95 -7.35
N SER A 44 3.10 -10.05 -8.08
CA SER A 44 3.88 -10.07 -9.32
C SER A 44 3.31 -9.15 -10.39
N ALA A 45 2.02 -8.81 -10.34
CA ALA A 45 1.43 -7.80 -11.22
C ALA A 45 1.94 -6.38 -10.92
N ARG A 46 2.52 -6.14 -9.73
CA ARG A 46 3.16 -4.86 -9.35
C ARG A 46 4.56 -4.70 -9.92
N GLU A 47 5.07 -5.68 -10.66
CA GLU A 47 6.28 -5.51 -11.46
C GLU A 47 5.98 -4.53 -12.61
N GLY A 48 6.38 -3.27 -12.44
CA GLY A 48 6.04 -2.16 -13.35
C GLY A 48 4.99 -1.18 -12.82
N ALA A 49 4.53 -1.36 -11.59
CA ALA A 49 3.69 -0.40 -10.89
C ALA A 49 4.47 0.84 -10.45
N PHE A 50 3.80 1.99 -10.47
CA PHE A 50 4.35 3.27 -10.02
C PHE A 50 3.74 3.64 -8.66
N VAL A 51 4.59 3.86 -7.67
CA VAL A 51 4.17 4.36 -6.35
C VAL A 51 4.02 5.88 -6.43
N VAL A 52 2.86 6.40 -6.04
CA VAL A 52 2.55 7.83 -6.05
C VAL A 52 2.54 8.44 -4.65
N ALA A 53 2.25 7.63 -3.63
CA ALA A 53 2.23 8.10 -2.25
C ALA A 53 2.53 6.97 -1.25
N VAL A 54 3.19 7.34 -0.16
CA VAL A 54 3.43 6.47 0.99
C VAL A 54 3.16 7.27 2.25
N PHE A 55 2.34 6.72 3.15
CA PHE A 55 1.99 7.34 4.43
C PHE A 55 2.27 6.37 5.56
N GLU A 56 2.83 6.86 6.67
CA GLU A 56 2.92 6.08 7.90
C GLU A 56 1.52 5.93 8.50
N GLY A 57 1.15 4.71 8.88
CA GLY A 57 -0.17 4.36 9.41
C GLY A 57 -1.04 3.55 8.44
N HIS A 58 -2.07 2.94 9.00
CA HIS A 58 -3.20 2.39 8.25
C HIS A 58 -4.39 3.31 8.55
N VAL A 59 -4.82 4.12 7.59
CA VAL A 59 -6.11 4.81 7.72
C VAL A 59 -7.17 3.83 7.27
N ILE A 60 -7.70 3.07 8.23
CA ILE A 60 -8.92 2.29 8.04
C ILE A 60 -10.01 3.11 8.72
N ASP A 61 -10.59 4.07 8.01
CA ASP A 61 -11.98 4.44 8.31
C ASP A 61 -12.83 3.33 7.73
N LYS A 62 -12.92 2.22 8.47
CA LYS A 62 -14.02 1.29 8.27
C LYS A 62 -15.21 2.12 8.70
N ALA A 63 -15.88 2.75 7.75
CA ALA A 63 -17.31 2.95 7.89
C ALA A 63 -17.86 1.54 8.11
N GLU A 64 -17.94 1.11 9.36
CA GLU A 64 -18.69 -0.07 9.74
C GLU A 64 -20.09 0.22 9.23
N SER A 65 -20.43 -0.34 8.06
CA SER A 65 -21.78 -0.32 7.55
C SER A 65 -22.60 -1.31 8.39
N GLU A 66 -22.67 -1.04 9.69
CA GLU A 66 -23.76 -1.48 10.53
C GLU A 66 -24.68 -0.28 10.65
N ASN A 67 -25.78 -0.32 9.88
CA ASN A 67 -26.89 0.64 9.89
C ASN A 67 -26.66 2.07 9.35
N ARG A 68 -26.83 2.26 8.04
CA ARG A 68 -27.47 3.49 7.54
C ARG A 68 -28.58 3.13 6.56
N VAL A 69 -29.78 3.62 6.90
CA VAL A 69 -31.10 3.48 6.26
C VAL A 69 -31.09 3.99 4.82
#